data_AF-A0AAC8W1M8-F1
#
_entry.id   AF-A0AAC8W1M8-F1
#
_cell.length_a   1.000
_cell.length_b   1.000
_cell.length_c   1.000
_cell.angle_alpha   90.00
_cell.angle_beta   90.00
_cell.angle_gamma   90.00
#
_symmetry.space_group_name_H-M   'P 1'
#
loop_
_entity.id
_entity.type
_entity.pdbx_description
1 polymer ?
#
loop_
_entity_poly.entity_id
_entity_poly.type
_entity_poly.pdbx_seq_one_letter_code
_entity_poly.pdbx_strand_id
1 'polypeptide(L)'
;MDNIGIGNDAAGGSPARPRGTSSSLIALFLLGVVLSLAAGTGSSRAQQADGLAAAVGPVHLTILYAQGTTDLEETRGRGGMARLAEVIRQERATHANVLVLHGGQTLAPSVLAFYDQGAHIIDLLNGMGVDAMAALNREYHHGDDRLSARAFEAGFPIVTTNAVDRSTGHTPDGLEDAVVLKAGPLRVGVLAATPVLTRETTRAQRTEFRDPVAALTAKAAELRADGVDLVVAMTGYAGDTHRSVLAARPADIVLYQDRNRPFAVDYDGRFLSAAVGPQAAWVLALDLTLERTAAPDGTARLTWTPAPRLIDTGSVEPDAATEIQAKIYAARLDTMLRMEVGRLTAALDTRKESLRTGENAFANAVTDTLRASLDADVALFNGGGVRGDRQYPAGALLTRRDIYTELPYHDVGVMLEVTGQQLWDAVEGGVAAVEQLQGRFPHLSNARAEIDLTRLPGQRLRSLSIGGKPVGLASRYRLATSSFLASGGDGYGVLAGAPRLVEDRDTDFISTQMIDQITRSGEFAPRLDGRMTVKR
;
A
#
# COMPACT_ATOMS: atom_id res chain seq x y z
N MET A 1 -19.10 1.14 -66.37
CA MET A 1 -18.42 2.45 -66.40
C MET A 1 -17.46 2.48 -65.21
N ASP A 2 -16.60 1.46 -65.03
CA ASP A 2 -15.39 1.02 -65.78
C ASP A 2 -14.17 1.58 -65.01
N ASN A 3 -13.27 0.82 -64.38
CA ASN A 3 -12.91 -0.61 -64.35
C ASN A 3 -12.47 -0.92 -62.89
N ILE A 4 -13.00 -1.93 -62.18
CA ILE A 4 -12.79 -3.39 -62.25
C ILE A 4 -11.42 -3.87 -61.73
N GLY A 5 -11.48 -4.70 -60.68
CA GLY A 5 -10.46 -5.63 -60.17
C GLY A 5 -10.66 -5.83 -58.66
N ILE A 6 -11.48 -6.76 -58.12
CA ILE A 6 -11.47 -8.24 -58.24
C ILE A 6 -10.04 -8.78 -58.11
N GLY A 7 -9.66 -9.68 -57.21
CA GLY A 7 -10.37 -10.49 -56.23
C GLY A 7 -9.43 -11.60 -55.74
N ASN A 8 -9.77 -12.11 -54.56
CA ASN A 8 -9.40 -13.34 -53.84
C ASN A 8 -8.49 -14.43 -54.43
N ASP A 9 -7.72 -14.99 -53.48
CA ASP A 9 -7.44 -16.40 -53.20
C ASP A 9 -6.80 -17.31 -54.27
N ALA A 10 -5.67 -17.93 -53.92
CA ALA A 10 -5.64 -19.34 -53.52
C ALA A 10 -4.23 -19.88 -53.22
N ALA A 11 -4.22 -20.80 -52.25
CA ALA A 11 -3.22 -21.77 -51.81
C ALA A 11 -2.16 -22.28 -52.81
N GLY A 12 -0.99 -22.64 -52.28
CA GLY A 12 -0.17 -23.71 -52.87
C GLY A 12 1.30 -23.76 -52.45
N GLY A 13 1.66 -24.78 -51.65
CA GLY A 13 2.87 -25.59 -51.87
C GLY A 13 4.23 -25.03 -51.46
N SER A 14 4.78 -25.58 -50.37
CA SER A 14 6.22 -25.62 -50.11
C SER A 14 6.93 -26.59 -51.07
N PRO A 15 8.19 -26.31 -51.48
CA PRO A 15 9.22 -27.29 -51.19
C PRO A 15 10.57 -26.68 -50.77
N ALA A 16 11.40 -27.57 -50.23
CA ALA A 16 12.63 -27.30 -49.50
C ALA A 16 13.93 -27.31 -50.34
N ARG A 17 14.98 -26.71 -49.75
CA ARG A 17 16.45 -26.95 -49.87
C ARG A 17 17.16 -26.42 -51.15
N PRO A 18 18.51 -26.18 -51.14
CA PRO A 18 19.54 -26.78 -50.28
C PRO A 18 20.69 -25.89 -49.73
N ARG A 19 21.45 -26.53 -48.84
CA ARG A 19 22.81 -26.20 -48.36
C ARG A 19 23.88 -26.54 -49.42
N GLY A 20 25.05 -25.90 -49.30
CA GLY A 20 26.34 -26.37 -49.83
C GLY A 20 27.44 -25.33 -49.53
N THR A 21 28.32 -25.50 -48.53
CA THR A 21 29.61 -26.26 -48.56
C THR A 21 30.66 -25.53 -49.44
N SER A 22 31.91 -25.26 -49.06
CA SER A 22 32.96 -26.12 -48.50
C SER A 22 34.20 -25.23 -48.20
N SER A 23 34.86 -25.35 -47.04
CA SER A 23 36.16 -26.05 -46.83
C SER A 23 37.42 -25.16 -47.03
N SER A 24 38.20 -24.87 -45.97
CA SER A 24 39.41 -25.62 -45.50
C SER A 24 40.70 -25.04 -46.16
N LEU A 25 41.89 -24.84 -45.57
CA LEU A 25 42.74 -25.59 -44.62
C LEU A 25 43.94 -24.72 -44.11
N ILE A 26 44.42 -25.06 -42.89
CA ILE A 26 45.83 -25.26 -42.43
C ILE A 26 46.87 -24.10 -42.32
N ALA A 27 47.41 -23.93 -41.09
CA ALA A 27 48.83 -24.16 -40.65
C ALA A 27 48.98 -23.65 -39.19
N LEU A 28 49.17 -24.44 -38.11
CA LEU A 28 50.24 -25.36 -37.65
C LEU A 28 51.59 -24.68 -37.30
N PHE A 29 51.98 -24.72 -36.00
CA PHE A 29 53.31 -25.02 -35.39
C PHE A 29 53.25 -24.69 -33.86
N LEU A 30 53.11 -25.69 -32.94
CA LEU A 30 54.14 -26.49 -32.20
C LEU A 30 54.92 -25.68 -31.13
N LEU A 31 55.36 -26.16 -29.95
CA LEU A 31 55.17 -27.29 -29.00
C LEU A 31 56.29 -27.14 -27.93
N GLY A 32 56.07 -27.60 -26.68
CA GLY A 32 57.14 -28.01 -25.74
C GLY A 32 57.10 -27.30 -24.37
N VAL A 33 56.45 -27.83 -23.31
CA VAL A 33 56.82 -28.95 -22.41
C VAL A 33 58.06 -28.67 -21.55
N VAL A 34 57.91 -28.63 -20.21
CA VAL A 34 58.60 -29.51 -19.24
C VAL A 34 57.78 -29.62 -17.94
N LEU A 35 57.50 -30.88 -17.56
CA LEU A 35 57.04 -31.37 -16.27
C LEU A 35 58.20 -31.36 -15.26
N SER A 36 57.94 -31.00 -14.00
CA SER A 36 58.75 -31.47 -12.86
C SER A 36 57.84 -31.80 -11.68
N LEU A 37 57.49 -33.08 -11.55
CA LEU A 37 57.11 -33.70 -10.28
C LEU A 37 58.39 -33.92 -9.46
N ALA A 38 58.42 -33.43 -8.23
CA ALA A 38 59.29 -33.98 -7.19
C ALA A 38 58.44 -34.20 -5.94
N ALA A 39 58.32 -35.45 -5.55
CA ALA A 39 57.71 -35.89 -4.31
C ALA A 39 58.51 -35.37 -3.12
N GLY A 40 57.82 -34.75 -2.17
CA GLY A 40 58.33 -34.45 -0.84
C GLY A 40 57.25 -34.80 0.17
N THR A 41 57.32 -36.00 0.71
CA THR A 41 56.58 -36.40 1.92
C THR A 41 57.04 -35.52 3.08
N GLY A 42 56.16 -34.66 3.56
CA GLY A 42 56.45 -33.77 4.67
C GLY A 42 55.18 -33.14 5.21
N SER A 43 54.75 -33.65 6.36
CA SER A 43 53.72 -33.14 7.24
C SER A 43 53.71 -31.60 7.34
N SER A 44 52.60 -30.95 7.00
CA SER A 44 52.27 -29.63 7.57
C SER A 44 50.76 -29.42 7.62
N ARG A 45 50.17 -30.02 8.65
CA ARG A 45 49.01 -29.45 9.32
C ARG A 45 49.47 -28.08 9.87
N ALA A 46 48.68 -27.03 9.64
CA ALA A 46 48.86 -25.65 10.08
C ALA A 46 49.74 -24.75 9.20
N GLN A 47 49.09 -23.93 8.35
CA GLN A 47 49.13 -22.45 8.42
C GLN A 47 48.42 -21.86 7.19
N GLN A 48 47.20 -21.36 7.39
CA GLN A 48 46.85 -19.95 7.23
C GLN A 48 45.33 -19.79 7.44
N ALA A 49 44.98 -19.74 8.73
CA ALA A 49 43.82 -18.98 9.17
C ALA A 49 44.22 -17.49 9.12
N ASP A 50 44.19 -16.88 7.93
CA ASP A 50 44.31 -15.43 7.80
C ASP A 50 42.92 -14.84 7.58
N GLY A 51 42.38 -14.40 8.72
CA GLY A 51 41.09 -13.76 8.87
C GLY A 51 40.78 -13.51 10.34
N LEU A 52 41.80 -13.30 11.19
CA LEU A 52 41.58 -12.69 12.50
C LEU A 52 40.94 -11.33 12.22
N ALA A 53 39.74 -11.12 12.75
CA ALA A 53 38.99 -9.89 12.65
C ALA A 53 39.86 -8.72 13.17
N ALA A 54 40.52 -8.02 12.25
CA ALA A 54 41.42 -6.94 12.57
C ALA A 54 40.68 -5.87 13.38
N ALA A 55 41.31 -5.38 14.45
CA ALA A 55 40.79 -4.25 15.20
C ALA A 55 40.59 -3.07 14.23
N VAL A 56 39.35 -2.61 14.12
CA VAL A 56 39.01 -1.42 13.35
C VAL A 56 38.83 -0.30 14.38
N GLY A 57 39.54 0.82 14.20
CA GLY A 57 39.31 2.04 14.98
C GLY A 57 37.85 2.51 14.90
N PRO A 58 37.45 3.55 15.65
CA PRO A 58 36.05 3.97 15.67
C PRO A 58 35.55 4.27 14.26
N VAL A 59 34.53 3.53 13.84
CA VAL A 59 33.82 3.73 12.56
C VAL A 59 32.54 4.48 12.87
N HIS A 60 32.35 5.61 12.20
CA HIS A 60 31.10 6.36 12.26
C HIS A 60 30.17 5.90 11.15
N LEU A 61 28.94 5.54 11.52
CA LEU A 61 27.86 5.16 10.62
C LEU A 61 26.63 5.98 10.97
N THR A 62 26.03 6.65 9.99
CA THR A 62 24.72 7.27 10.15
C THR A 62 23.66 6.42 9.45
N ILE A 63 22.65 5.97 10.20
CA ILE A 63 21.44 5.38 9.60
C ILE A 63 20.36 6.45 9.54
N LEU A 64 20.00 6.87 8.33
CA LEU A 64 18.84 7.72 8.09
C LEU A 64 17.60 6.86 7.92
N TYR A 65 16.53 7.25 8.62
CA TYR A 65 15.27 6.54 8.61
C TYR A 65 14.10 7.49 8.40
N ALA A 66 13.29 7.17 7.40
CA ALA A 66 12.00 7.80 7.11
C ALA A 66 10.97 6.71 6.77
N GLN A 67 9.69 7.03 6.87
CA GLN A 67 8.61 6.09 6.59
C GLN A 67 7.34 6.81 6.13
N GLY A 68 6.41 6.08 5.51
CA GLY A 68 5.06 6.56 5.26
C GLY A 68 5.00 7.83 4.41
N THR A 69 5.81 7.91 3.37
CA THR A 69 5.98 9.08 2.48
C THR A 69 5.03 9.02 1.28
N THR A 70 3.73 9.14 1.50
CA THR A 70 2.74 9.09 0.40
C THR A 70 2.54 10.44 -0.30
N ASP A 71 2.87 11.53 0.39
CA ASP A 71 2.63 12.88 -0.08
C ASP A 71 3.84 13.35 -0.90
N LEU A 72 3.59 13.82 -2.12
CA LEU A 72 4.64 14.28 -3.03
C LEU A 72 5.18 15.65 -2.60
N GLU A 73 4.26 16.52 -2.17
CA GLU A 73 4.52 17.90 -1.80
C GLU A 73 4.61 18.07 -0.27
N GLU A 74 5.27 19.13 0.15
CA GLU A 74 5.32 19.52 1.55
C GLU A 74 3.95 19.96 2.09
N THR A 75 3.75 19.78 3.40
CA THR A 75 2.60 20.35 4.11
C THR A 75 3.10 21.39 5.10
N ARG A 76 2.68 22.65 4.91
CA ARG A 76 3.07 23.80 5.77
C ARG A 76 4.60 23.91 5.92
N GLY A 77 5.34 23.78 4.81
CA GLY A 77 6.80 23.90 4.81
C GLY A 77 7.56 22.71 5.37
N ARG A 78 6.93 21.54 5.56
CA ARG A 78 7.60 20.33 6.07
C ARG A 78 7.22 19.09 5.27
N GLY A 79 8.12 18.12 5.26
CA GLY A 79 7.90 16.81 4.64
C GLY A 79 7.88 16.87 3.11
N GLY A 80 7.27 15.85 2.53
CA GLY A 80 7.28 15.66 1.08
C GLY A 80 8.61 15.13 0.56
N MET A 81 8.59 14.71 -0.70
CA MET A 81 9.70 13.98 -1.32
C MET A 81 10.94 14.86 -1.50
N ALA A 82 10.76 16.13 -1.87
CA ALA A 82 11.87 17.03 -2.15
C ALA A 82 12.70 17.40 -0.91
N ARG A 83 12.07 17.59 0.25
CA ARG A 83 12.81 17.87 1.49
C ARG A 83 13.49 16.63 2.06
N LEU A 84 12.87 15.45 1.90
CA LEU A 84 13.53 14.19 2.24
C LEU A 84 14.79 13.99 1.41
N ALA A 85 14.70 14.21 0.09
CA ALA A 85 15.85 14.14 -0.81
C ALA A 85 16.99 15.08 -0.38
N GLU A 86 16.67 16.31 0.00
CA GLU A 86 17.67 17.26 0.49
C GLU A 86 18.33 16.78 1.79
N VAL A 87 17.56 16.29 2.77
CA VAL A 87 18.14 15.74 4.01
C VAL A 87 19.11 14.61 3.70
N ILE A 88 18.71 13.66 2.84
CA ILE A 88 19.58 12.55 2.43
C ILE A 88 20.87 13.08 1.77
N ARG A 89 20.75 14.07 0.89
CA ARG A 89 21.88 14.68 0.19
C ARG A 89 22.85 15.37 1.15
N GLN A 90 22.35 16.17 2.10
CA GLN A 90 23.17 16.87 3.08
C GLN A 90 23.91 15.91 4.01
N GLU A 91 23.23 14.87 4.48
CA GLU A 91 23.81 13.87 5.37
C GLU A 91 24.88 13.05 4.67
N ARG A 92 24.66 12.65 3.41
CA ARG A 92 25.68 11.98 2.57
C ARG A 92 26.87 12.88 2.22
N ALA A 93 26.67 14.19 2.15
CA ALA A 93 27.77 15.14 1.95
C ALA A 93 28.59 15.37 3.23
N THR A 94 27.99 15.16 4.40
CA THR A 94 28.61 15.46 5.71
C THR A 94 29.27 14.23 6.34
N HIS A 95 28.71 13.04 6.12
CA HIS A 95 29.15 11.80 6.77
C HIS A 95 29.70 10.79 5.76
N ALA A 96 30.77 10.09 6.14
CA ALA A 96 31.46 9.15 5.26
C ALA A 96 30.67 7.86 4.98
N ASN A 97 29.94 7.35 6.00
CA ASN A 97 29.15 6.14 5.89
C ASN A 97 27.71 6.45 6.26
N VAL A 98 26.83 6.55 5.26
CA VAL A 98 25.40 6.80 5.46
C VAL A 98 24.61 5.67 4.81
N LEU A 99 23.70 5.06 5.57
CA LEU A 99 22.71 4.12 5.08
C LEU A 99 21.32 4.74 5.20
N VAL A 100 20.57 4.77 4.11
CA VAL A 100 19.21 5.32 4.02
C VAL A 100 18.21 4.17 4.00
N LEU A 101 17.51 3.97 5.12
CA LEU A 101 16.50 2.93 5.26
C LEU A 101 15.10 3.55 5.21
N HIS A 102 14.24 3.02 4.34
CA HIS A 102 12.85 3.46 4.24
C HIS A 102 11.90 2.44 4.87
N GLY A 103 11.15 2.83 5.91
CA GLY A 103 10.28 1.95 6.67
C GLY A 103 8.99 1.50 5.97
N GLY A 104 8.86 1.66 4.66
CA GLY A 104 7.65 1.30 3.90
C GLY A 104 6.45 2.20 4.21
N GLN A 105 5.24 1.66 4.02
CA GLN A 105 3.93 2.37 4.10
C GLN A 105 3.73 3.49 3.07
N THR A 106 4.36 3.39 1.91
CA THR A 106 4.46 4.50 0.94
C THR A 106 3.78 4.20 -0.40
N LEU A 107 3.69 2.94 -0.81
CA LEU A 107 3.01 2.59 -2.08
C LEU A 107 1.48 2.77 -2.03
N ALA A 108 0.92 2.97 -0.84
CA ALA A 108 -0.49 3.30 -0.62
C ALA A 108 -0.66 4.01 0.74
N PRO A 109 -1.82 4.65 1.01
CA PRO A 109 -2.81 5.09 0.04
C PRO A 109 -2.36 6.38 -0.64
N SER A 110 -2.54 6.47 -1.95
CA SER A 110 -2.39 7.71 -2.73
C SER A 110 -3.34 7.64 -3.92
N VAL A 111 -3.95 8.78 -4.28
CA VAL A 111 -4.82 8.84 -5.47
C VAL A 111 -4.02 8.52 -6.73
N LEU A 112 -2.77 8.96 -6.82
CA LEU A 112 -1.90 8.61 -7.94
C LEU A 112 -1.51 7.13 -7.89
N ALA A 113 -1.22 6.61 -6.69
CA ALA A 113 -0.93 5.17 -6.51
C ALA A 113 -2.10 4.27 -6.92
N PHE A 114 -3.35 4.75 -6.86
CA PHE A 114 -4.47 4.00 -7.43
C PHE A 114 -4.30 3.78 -8.94
N TYR A 115 -3.82 4.78 -9.68
CA TYR A 115 -3.66 4.70 -11.13
C TYR A 115 -2.37 4.01 -11.58
N ASP A 116 -1.26 4.30 -10.92
CA ASP A 116 0.05 3.80 -11.32
C ASP A 116 0.60 2.70 -10.41
N GLN A 117 -0.15 2.32 -9.38
CA GLN A 117 0.17 1.24 -8.43
C GLN A 117 1.49 1.49 -7.69
N GLY A 118 1.79 2.75 -7.38
CA GLY A 118 2.97 3.17 -6.61
C GLY A 118 4.23 3.37 -7.45
N ALA A 119 4.15 3.31 -8.78
CA ALA A 119 5.30 3.47 -9.67
C ALA A 119 6.01 4.82 -9.47
N HIS A 120 5.25 5.92 -9.34
CA HIS A 120 5.79 7.25 -9.06
C HIS A 120 6.60 7.33 -7.76
N ILE A 121 6.20 6.58 -6.72
CA ILE A 121 6.94 6.53 -5.46
C ILE A 121 8.29 5.84 -5.67
N ILE A 122 8.31 4.69 -6.35
CA ILE A 122 9.55 3.98 -6.66
C ILE A 122 10.50 4.87 -7.47
N ASP A 123 9.99 5.58 -8.48
CA ASP A 123 10.79 6.51 -9.29
C ASP A 123 11.39 7.65 -8.44
N LEU A 124 10.61 8.27 -7.55
CA LEU A 124 11.09 9.31 -6.65
C LEU A 124 12.15 8.77 -5.67
N LEU A 125 11.93 7.58 -5.08
CA LEU A 125 12.89 6.98 -4.16
C LEU A 125 14.18 6.53 -4.86
N ASN A 126 14.10 6.09 -6.12
CA ASN A 126 15.27 5.79 -6.96
C ASN A 126 16.16 7.04 -7.12
N GLY A 127 15.56 8.22 -7.30
CA GLY A 127 16.27 9.50 -7.44
C GLY A 127 17.00 9.97 -6.16
N MET A 128 16.58 9.51 -4.98
CA MET A 128 17.17 9.92 -3.69
C MET A 128 18.28 8.97 -3.21
N GLY A 129 18.39 7.80 -3.84
CA GLY A 129 19.32 6.73 -3.45
C GLY A 129 18.97 6.13 -2.09
N VAL A 130 17.75 5.61 -1.91
CA VAL A 130 17.44 4.73 -0.77
C VAL A 130 18.32 3.47 -0.84
N ASP A 131 18.83 2.98 0.28
CA ASP A 131 19.69 1.80 0.33
C ASP A 131 18.92 0.50 0.60
N ALA A 132 17.79 0.58 1.33
CA ALA A 132 16.83 -0.51 1.45
C ALA A 132 15.46 0.01 1.91
N MET A 133 14.38 -0.67 1.52
CA MET A 133 13.01 -0.36 1.95
C MET A 133 12.32 -1.57 2.56
N ALA A 134 11.56 -1.39 3.65
CA ALA A 134 10.69 -2.43 4.18
C ALA A 134 9.42 -2.58 3.33
N ALA A 135 9.05 -3.82 3.00
CA ALA A 135 7.71 -4.16 2.51
C ALA A 135 6.76 -4.39 3.69
N LEU A 136 5.97 -3.38 4.06
CA LEU A 136 4.95 -3.49 5.11
C LEU A 136 3.56 -3.62 4.49
N ASN A 137 2.49 -3.61 5.31
CA ASN A 137 1.16 -3.96 4.83
C ASN A 137 0.68 -3.10 3.64
N ARG A 138 1.00 -1.81 3.57
CA ARG A 138 0.53 -0.98 2.45
C ARG A 138 1.27 -1.22 1.13
N GLU A 139 2.46 -1.81 1.15
CA GLU A 139 3.14 -2.25 -0.08
C GLU A 139 2.35 -3.36 -0.79
N TYR A 140 1.59 -4.16 -0.05
CA TYR A 140 0.74 -5.25 -0.59
C TYR A 140 -0.68 -4.79 -1.00
N HIS A 141 -1.00 -3.50 -0.89
CA HIS A 141 -2.35 -2.99 -1.14
C HIS A 141 -2.85 -3.30 -2.57
N HIS A 142 -1.95 -3.24 -3.55
CA HIS A 142 -2.27 -3.51 -4.96
C HIS A 142 -2.08 -4.98 -5.38
N GLY A 143 -1.78 -5.87 -4.44
CA GLY A 143 -1.59 -7.30 -4.67
C GLY A 143 -0.14 -7.71 -4.93
N ASP A 144 0.12 -9.01 -4.82
CA ASP A 144 1.47 -9.60 -4.85
C ASP A 144 2.22 -9.26 -6.15
N ASP A 145 1.60 -9.46 -7.31
CA ASP A 145 2.25 -9.22 -8.62
C ASP A 145 2.62 -7.76 -8.85
N ARG A 146 1.82 -6.83 -8.30
CA ARG A 146 2.11 -5.39 -8.41
C ARG A 146 3.27 -5.00 -7.51
N LEU A 147 3.34 -5.55 -6.30
CA LEU A 147 4.50 -5.36 -5.44
C LEU A 147 5.77 -5.93 -6.08
N SER A 148 5.72 -7.14 -6.67
CA SER A 148 6.86 -7.71 -7.41
C SER A 148 7.29 -6.82 -8.57
N ALA A 149 6.35 -6.28 -9.36
CA ALA A 149 6.69 -5.33 -10.42
C ALA A 149 7.37 -4.06 -9.88
N ARG A 150 6.87 -3.49 -8.78
CA ARG A 150 7.51 -2.34 -8.10
C ARG A 150 8.90 -2.66 -7.58
N ALA A 151 9.12 -3.88 -7.10
CA ALA A 151 10.42 -4.32 -6.63
C ALA A 151 11.44 -4.46 -7.78
N PHE A 152 11.02 -4.94 -8.96
CA PHE A 152 11.88 -4.97 -10.15
C PHE A 152 12.16 -3.57 -10.74
N GLU A 153 11.30 -2.59 -10.51
CA GLU A 153 11.52 -1.19 -10.88
C GLU A 153 12.41 -0.44 -9.87
N ALA A 154 12.52 -0.93 -8.64
CA ALA A 154 13.32 -0.32 -7.59
C ALA A 154 14.81 -0.53 -7.86
N GLY A 155 15.59 0.54 -7.78
CA GLY A 155 17.05 0.52 -7.79
C GLY A 155 17.67 0.11 -6.45
N PHE A 156 16.84 -0.35 -5.52
CA PHE A 156 17.21 -0.73 -4.16
C PHE A 156 16.40 -1.96 -3.70
N PRO A 157 16.94 -2.78 -2.79
CA PRO A 157 16.25 -3.95 -2.26
C PRO A 157 15.01 -3.56 -1.43
N ILE A 158 13.91 -4.25 -1.70
CA ILE A 158 12.71 -4.22 -0.86
C ILE A 158 12.68 -5.49 -0.02
N VAL A 159 12.66 -5.33 1.31
CA VAL A 159 12.91 -6.40 2.28
C VAL A 159 11.62 -6.84 2.97
N THR A 160 11.42 -8.15 3.09
CA THR A 160 10.38 -8.77 3.92
C THR A 160 10.85 -10.16 4.41
N THR A 161 11.13 -10.27 5.70
CA THR A 161 11.77 -11.47 6.29
C THR A 161 10.77 -12.58 6.62
N ASN A 162 9.50 -12.25 6.85
CA ASN A 162 8.47 -13.21 7.25
C ASN A 162 7.41 -13.50 6.18
N ALA A 163 7.51 -12.88 4.99
CA ALA A 163 6.65 -13.17 3.86
C ALA A 163 7.21 -14.32 3.03
N VAL A 164 6.34 -15.25 2.65
CA VAL A 164 6.69 -16.41 1.84
C VAL A 164 5.63 -16.64 0.79
N ASP A 165 6.05 -16.76 -0.47
CA ASP A 165 5.19 -17.19 -1.56
C ASP A 165 4.80 -18.66 -1.34
N ARG A 166 3.49 -18.91 -1.28
CA ARG A 166 2.94 -20.24 -0.99
C ARG A 166 3.23 -21.28 -2.05
N SER A 167 3.46 -20.84 -3.28
CA SER A 167 3.71 -21.73 -4.42
C SER A 167 5.16 -22.20 -4.46
N THR A 168 6.10 -21.36 -4.04
CA THR A 168 7.54 -21.66 -4.10
C THR A 168 8.14 -22.02 -2.73
N GLY A 169 7.51 -21.58 -1.63
CA GLY A 169 8.08 -21.70 -0.29
C GLY A 169 9.23 -20.73 0.00
N HIS A 170 9.51 -19.80 -0.92
CA HIS A 170 10.56 -18.80 -0.84
C HIS A 170 9.99 -17.38 -0.70
N THR A 171 10.86 -16.39 -0.49
CA THR A 171 10.50 -14.98 -0.51
C THR A 171 9.78 -14.61 -1.82
N PRO A 172 8.73 -13.77 -1.81
CA PRO A 172 8.06 -13.36 -3.04
C PRO A 172 9.01 -12.73 -4.05
N ASP A 173 8.76 -12.99 -5.34
CA ASP A 173 9.62 -12.54 -6.45
C ASP A 173 9.91 -11.03 -6.40
N GLY A 174 11.19 -10.69 -6.57
CA GLY A 174 11.69 -9.31 -6.53
C GLY A 174 11.96 -8.77 -5.12
N LEU A 175 11.47 -9.43 -4.07
CA LEU A 175 11.73 -9.06 -2.67
C LEU A 175 12.85 -9.89 -2.06
N GLU A 176 13.50 -9.34 -1.05
CA GLU A 176 14.60 -9.98 -0.31
C GLU A 176 14.15 -10.35 1.11
N ASP A 177 14.55 -11.51 1.65
CA ASP A 177 14.27 -11.85 3.05
C ASP A 177 15.20 -11.12 4.04
N ALA A 178 16.37 -10.72 3.55
CA ALA A 178 17.35 -9.88 4.21
C ALA A 178 18.24 -9.21 3.16
N VAL A 179 18.87 -8.09 3.50
CA VAL A 179 20.00 -7.56 2.72
C VAL A 179 21.16 -7.20 3.62
N VAL A 180 22.39 -7.42 3.14
CA VAL A 180 23.61 -6.99 3.85
C VAL A 180 24.23 -5.81 3.11
N LEU A 181 24.13 -4.64 3.74
CA LEU A 181 24.69 -3.39 3.24
C LEU A 181 26.11 -3.19 3.78
N LYS A 182 26.95 -2.50 3.01
CA LYS A 182 28.32 -2.13 3.43
C LYS A 182 28.36 -0.67 3.85
N ALA A 183 28.98 -0.39 4.99
CA ALA A 183 29.25 0.94 5.50
C ALA A 183 30.73 1.04 5.88
N GLY A 184 31.56 1.41 4.90
CA GLY A 184 33.02 1.29 5.04
C GLY A 184 33.43 -0.16 5.30
N PRO A 185 34.11 -0.47 6.42
CA PRO A 185 34.49 -1.84 6.78
C PRO A 185 33.35 -2.64 7.46
N LEU A 186 32.21 -2.01 7.75
CA LEU A 186 31.09 -2.65 8.46
C LEU A 186 30.13 -3.33 7.49
N ARG A 187 29.59 -4.47 7.93
CA ARG A 187 28.47 -5.17 7.29
C ARG A 187 27.22 -5.01 8.13
N VAL A 188 26.20 -4.36 7.60
CA VAL A 188 24.92 -4.09 8.28
C VAL A 188 23.83 -4.93 7.64
N GLY A 189 23.27 -5.87 8.40
CA GLY A 189 22.13 -6.68 7.99
C GLY A 189 20.83 -5.94 8.20
N VAL A 190 19.96 -5.90 7.19
CA VAL A 190 18.66 -5.25 7.23
C VAL A 190 17.57 -6.30 7.03
N LEU A 191 16.64 -6.32 7.98
CA LEU A 191 15.48 -7.20 8.03
C LEU A 191 14.18 -6.40 8.08
N ALA A 192 13.06 -7.01 7.76
CA ALA A 192 11.75 -6.38 7.88
C ALA A 192 10.65 -7.37 8.27
N ALA A 193 9.83 -7.00 9.26
CA ALA A 193 8.65 -7.77 9.66
C ALA A 193 7.39 -7.12 9.09
N THR A 194 6.79 -7.80 8.11
CA THR A 194 5.47 -7.47 7.57
C THR A 194 4.39 -7.99 8.54
N PRO A 195 3.44 -7.16 8.98
CA PRO A 195 2.36 -7.60 9.86
C PRO A 195 1.57 -8.79 9.31
N VAL A 196 1.25 -9.79 10.15
CA VAL A 196 0.47 -10.97 9.70
C VAL A 196 -0.92 -10.57 9.19
N LEU A 197 -1.53 -9.55 9.79
CA LEU A 197 -2.80 -8.96 9.39
C LEU A 197 -2.79 -8.40 7.95
N THR A 198 -1.62 -8.25 7.32
CA THR A 198 -1.50 -7.84 5.91
C THR A 198 -2.33 -8.73 5.01
N ARG A 199 -2.34 -10.04 5.25
CA ARG A 199 -3.19 -10.95 4.47
C ARG A 199 -4.66 -10.62 4.60
N GLU A 200 -5.11 -10.09 5.74
CA GLU A 200 -6.52 -9.80 5.97
C GLU A 200 -6.95 -8.43 5.44
N THR A 201 -5.99 -7.50 5.38
CA THR A 201 -6.23 -6.06 5.16
C THR A 201 -5.80 -5.56 3.79
N THR A 202 -5.34 -6.47 2.92
CA THR A 202 -4.79 -6.12 1.60
C THR A 202 -5.16 -7.17 0.55
N ARG A 203 -4.70 -6.95 -0.68
CA ARG A 203 -4.89 -7.87 -1.82
C ARG A 203 -3.80 -8.95 -1.91
N ALA A 204 -2.98 -9.14 -0.88
CA ALA A 204 -2.03 -10.26 -0.80
C ALA A 204 -2.77 -11.60 -0.66
N GLN A 205 -2.71 -12.44 -1.69
CA GLN A 205 -3.39 -13.74 -1.75
C GLN A 205 -2.39 -14.90 -1.89
N ARG A 206 -1.30 -14.69 -2.63
CA ARG A 206 -0.26 -15.69 -2.86
C ARG A 206 0.74 -15.75 -1.70
N THR A 207 0.94 -14.63 -1.01
CA THR A 207 1.89 -14.52 0.09
C THR A 207 1.31 -14.98 1.43
N GLU A 208 2.06 -15.81 2.14
CA GLU A 208 1.85 -16.15 3.54
C GLU A 208 2.78 -15.34 4.43
N PHE A 209 2.24 -14.76 5.51
CA PHE A 209 3.02 -14.05 6.51
C PHE A 209 3.18 -14.94 7.74
N ARG A 210 4.39 -15.45 7.94
CA ARG A 210 4.78 -16.26 9.10
C ARG A 210 4.92 -15.40 10.35
N ASP A 211 5.10 -16.04 11.51
CA ASP A 211 5.36 -15.35 12.77
C ASP A 211 6.58 -14.40 12.63
N PRO A 212 6.39 -13.09 12.81
CA PRO A 212 7.43 -12.11 12.52
C PRO A 212 8.59 -12.19 13.52
N VAL A 213 8.32 -12.53 14.78
CA VAL A 213 9.36 -12.61 15.82
C VAL A 213 10.29 -13.80 15.54
N ALA A 214 9.73 -14.97 15.27
CA ALA A 214 10.49 -16.18 14.96
C ALA A 214 11.31 -16.01 13.67
N ALA A 215 10.71 -15.45 12.62
CA ALA A 215 11.39 -15.21 11.35
C ALA A 215 12.56 -14.23 11.50
N LEU A 216 12.35 -13.08 12.14
CA LEU A 216 13.40 -12.10 12.39
C LEU A 216 14.52 -12.68 13.26
N THR A 217 14.18 -13.41 14.33
CA THR A 217 15.17 -13.99 15.25
C THR A 217 16.06 -15.01 14.54
N ALA A 218 15.46 -15.90 13.76
CA ALA A 218 16.20 -16.91 12.99
C ALA A 218 17.12 -16.27 11.96
N LYS A 219 16.61 -15.32 11.15
CA LYS A 219 17.41 -14.66 10.12
C LYS A 219 18.52 -13.78 10.71
N ALA A 220 18.26 -13.09 11.83
CA ALA A 220 19.28 -12.32 12.51
C ALA A 220 20.41 -13.21 13.07
N ALA A 221 20.11 -14.43 13.51
CA ALA A 221 21.11 -15.40 13.92
C ALA A 221 21.96 -15.90 12.74
N GLU A 222 21.34 -16.20 11.59
CA GLU A 222 22.05 -16.54 10.34
C GLU A 222 23.02 -15.42 9.93
N LEU A 223 22.54 -14.17 9.86
CA LEU A 223 23.36 -13.03 9.47
C LEU A 223 24.57 -12.84 10.40
N ARG A 224 24.37 -12.97 11.72
CA ARG A 224 25.47 -12.88 12.70
C ARG A 224 26.47 -14.02 12.53
N ALA A 225 26.01 -15.24 12.25
CA ALA A 225 26.90 -16.38 11.95
C ALA A 225 27.71 -16.15 10.66
N ASP A 226 27.15 -15.44 9.69
CA ASP A 226 27.81 -15.04 8.45
C ASP A 226 28.74 -13.82 8.60
N GLY A 227 28.96 -13.34 9.83
CA GLY A 227 29.87 -12.22 10.13
C GLY A 227 29.31 -10.86 9.78
N VAL A 228 27.98 -10.68 9.85
CA VAL A 228 27.35 -9.35 9.89
C VAL A 228 27.60 -8.71 11.25
N ASP A 229 27.94 -7.42 11.23
CA ASP A 229 28.38 -6.68 12.41
C ASP A 229 27.21 -6.13 13.22
N LEU A 230 26.20 -5.61 12.52
CA LEU A 230 25.03 -4.96 13.11
C LEU A 230 23.78 -5.41 12.35
N VAL A 231 22.73 -5.82 13.06
CA VAL A 231 21.43 -6.18 12.47
C VAL A 231 20.40 -5.12 12.83
N VAL A 232 19.73 -4.59 11.81
CA VAL A 232 18.65 -3.62 11.89
C VAL A 232 17.36 -4.28 11.38
N ALA A 233 16.29 -4.24 12.16
CA ALA A 233 14.98 -4.72 11.75
C ALA A 233 13.98 -3.58 11.63
N MET A 234 13.18 -3.56 10.55
CA MET A 234 12.07 -2.63 10.35
C MET A 234 10.73 -3.30 10.60
N THR A 235 9.74 -2.61 11.20
CA THR A 235 8.43 -3.23 11.45
C THR A 235 7.27 -2.22 11.52
N GLY A 236 6.05 -2.70 11.22
CA GLY A 236 4.82 -1.90 11.18
C GLY A 236 3.89 -2.12 12.38
N TYR A 237 2.93 -1.21 12.55
CA TYR A 237 2.01 -1.23 13.69
C TYR A 237 0.79 -2.15 13.52
N ALA A 238 0.46 -2.61 12.31
CA ALA A 238 -0.79 -3.36 12.09
C ALA A 238 -0.81 -4.65 12.91
N GLY A 239 -1.97 -4.96 13.50
CA GLY A 239 -2.13 -6.09 14.43
C GLY A 239 -1.19 -6.04 15.64
N ASP A 240 -0.74 -4.84 16.05
CA ASP A 240 0.25 -4.64 17.12
C ASP A 240 1.61 -5.35 16.89
N THR A 241 1.95 -5.69 15.64
CA THR A 241 3.17 -6.45 15.29
C THR A 241 4.44 -5.83 15.88
N HIS A 242 4.61 -4.51 15.74
CA HIS A 242 5.73 -3.77 16.35
C HIS A 242 5.92 -4.06 17.85
N ARG A 243 4.85 -4.20 18.64
CA ARG A 243 4.96 -4.45 20.10
C ARG A 243 5.59 -5.80 20.39
N SER A 244 5.18 -6.83 19.65
CA SER A 244 5.75 -8.18 19.79
C SER A 244 7.23 -8.20 19.38
N VAL A 245 7.58 -7.49 18.29
CA VAL A 245 8.99 -7.37 17.84
C VAL A 245 9.84 -6.62 18.87
N LEU A 246 9.33 -5.51 19.43
CA LEU A 246 10.02 -4.73 20.46
C LEU A 246 10.21 -5.52 21.77
N ALA A 247 9.22 -6.33 22.15
CA ALA A 247 9.33 -7.20 23.32
C ALA A 247 10.37 -8.31 23.14
N ALA A 248 10.45 -8.89 21.95
CA ALA A 248 11.36 -10.00 21.65
C ALA A 248 12.80 -9.56 21.33
N ARG A 249 12.99 -8.33 20.83
CA ARG A 249 14.31 -7.74 20.50
C ARG A 249 15.16 -8.63 19.58
N PRO A 250 14.66 -9.01 18.38
CA PRO A 250 15.35 -9.97 17.51
C PRO A 250 16.64 -9.43 16.86
N ALA A 251 16.80 -8.10 16.80
CA ALA A 251 17.89 -7.38 16.15
C ALA A 251 18.56 -6.40 17.13
N ASP A 252 19.71 -5.85 16.76
CA ASP A 252 20.44 -4.86 17.59
C ASP A 252 19.70 -3.51 17.59
N ILE A 253 19.12 -3.15 16.45
CA ILE A 253 18.28 -1.97 16.25
C ILE A 253 16.93 -2.37 15.69
N VAL A 254 15.83 -1.88 16.27
CA VAL A 254 14.48 -2.00 15.71
C VAL A 254 13.94 -0.61 15.37
N LEU A 255 13.75 -0.36 14.07
CA LEU A 255 13.09 0.82 13.54
C LEU A 255 11.62 0.48 13.30
N TYR A 256 10.71 1.15 13.99
CA TYR A 256 9.30 0.79 13.97
C TYR A 256 8.39 1.97 13.68
N GLN A 257 7.15 1.65 13.36
CA GLN A 257 6.07 2.61 13.20
C GLN A 257 5.11 2.46 14.37
N ASP A 258 4.62 3.59 14.88
CA ASP A 258 3.58 3.65 15.90
C ASP A 258 2.68 4.86 15.63
N ARG A 259 1.36 4.63 15.56
CA ARG A 259 0.37 5.69 15.33
C ARG A 259 0.22 6.63 16.52
N ASN A 260 0.52 6.14 17.73
CA ASN A 260 0.32 6.86 18.99
C ASN A 260 1.62 7.48 19.52
N ARG A 261 2.77 6.92 19.13
CA ARG A 261 4.10 7.45 19.46
C ARG A 261 4.93 7.65 18.20
N PRO A 262 4.64 8.69 17.39
CA PRO A 262 5.38 8.93 16.16
C PRO A 262 6.85 9.28 16.40
N PHE A 263 7.24 9.64 17.63
CA PHE A 263 8.64 9.88 17.98
C PHE A 263 8.97 9.13 19.27
N ALA A 264 9.92 8.22 19.18
CA ALA A 264 10.45 7.49 20.33
C ALA A 264 11.85 7.02 20.01
N VAL A 265 12.76 7.12 20.98
CA VAL A 265 14.08 6.47 20.93
C VAL A 265 14.37 5.93 22.32
N ASP A 266 14.60 4.63 22.41
CA ASP A 266 14.92 3.94 23.65
C ASP A 266 16.19 3.12 23.43
N TYR A 267 17.18 3.26 24.31
CA TYR A 267 18.45 2.52 24.25
C TYR A 267 18.87 2.06 25.65
N ASP A 268 19.19 0.79 25.80
CA ASP A 268 19.56 0.18 27.09
C ASP A 268 21.03 -0.22 27.22
N GLY A 269 21.88 0.25 26.30
CA GLY A 269 23.29 -0.13 26.22
C GLY A 269 23.59 -1.32 25.31
N ARG A 270 22.56 -2.01 24.80
CA ARG A 270 22.71 -3.16 23.88
C ARG A 270 21.69 -3.21 22.76
N PHE A 271 20.47 -2.75 23.04
CA PHE A 271 19.35 -2.73 22.10
C PHE A 271 18.83 -1.31 21.96
N LEU A 272 18.63 -0.87 20.71
CA LEU A 272 17.96 0.39 20.41
C LEU A 272 16.64 0.13 19.69
N SER A 273 15.59 0.82 20.11
CA SER A 273 14.37 0.92 19.34
C SER A 273 14.05 2.38 19.04
N ALA A 274 13.64 2.66 17.80
CA ALA A 274 13.26 4.02 17.42
C ALA A 274 12.08 4.07 16.45
N ALA A 275 11.30 5.14 16.57
CA ALA A 275 10.20 5.47 15.67
C ALA A 275 10.27 6.93 15.25
N VAL A 276 9.87 7.19 14.00
CA VAL A 276 9.72 8.53 13.41
C VAL A 276 8.39 8.63 12.69
N GLY A 277 7.79 9.82 12.70
CA GLY A 277 6.50 10.09 12.07
C GLY A 277 6.54 9.93 10.54
N PRO A 278 5.37 9.84 9.90
CA PRO A 278 5.27 9.69 8.45
C PRO A 278 5.55 10.98 7.68
N GLN A 279 5.47 10.91 6.35
CA GLN A 279 5.59 12.03 5.39
C GLN A 279 6.92 12.77 5.42
N ALA A 280 7.93 12.20 6.07
CA ALA A 280 9.23 12.82 6.28
C ALA A 280 9.13 14.24 6.88
N ALA A 281 8.08 14.58 7.62
CA ALA A 281 8.03 15.87 8.33
C ALA A 281 9.24 16.01 9.26
N TRP A 282 9.70 14.88 9.80
CA TRP A 282 10.98 14.73 10.46
C TRP A 282 11.66 13.46 9.94
N VAL A 283 13.00 13.47 9.90
CA VAL A 283 13.82 12.31 9.53
C VAL A 283 14.67 11.93 10.74
N LEU A 284 14.72 10.65 11.08
CA LEU A 284 15.58 10.16 12.15
C LEU A 284 16.97 9.86 11.59
N ALA A 285 18.00 10.44 12.17
CA ALA A 285 19.38 10.05 11.93
C ALA A 285 19.94 9.39 13.19
N LEU A 286 20.37 8.14 13.08
CA LEU A 286 21.07 7.42 14.14
C LEU A 286 22.57 7.46 13.83
N ASP A 287 23.29 8.40 14.45
CA ASP A 287 24.75 8.43 14.35
C ASP A 287 25.33 7.42 15.33
N LEU A 288 25.97 6.39 14.81
CA LEU A 288 26.57 5.30 15.55
C LEU A 288 28.08 5.46 15.51
N THR A 289 28.71 5.37 16.68
CA THR A 289 30.16 5.16 16.78
C THR A 289 30.40 3.71 17.15
N LEU A 290 31.03 2.95 16.26
CA LEU A 290 31.27 1.52 16.42
C LEU A 290 32.76 1.23 16.57
N GLU A 291 33.11 0.37 17.51
CA GLU A 291 34.49 -0.07 17.75
C GLU A 291 34.55 -1.59 17.76
N ARG A 292 35.49 -2.16 16.99
CA ARG A 292 35.74 -3.59 16.98
C ARG A 292 36.99 -3.87 17.81
N THR A 293 36.80 -4.54 18.95
CA THR A 293 37.88 -4.96 19.83
C THR A 293 38.10 -6.46 19.74
N ALA A 294 39.35 -6.90 19.77
CA ALA A 294 39.67 -8.32 19.90
C ALA A 294 39.22 -8.80 21.29
N ALA A 295 38.41 -9.85 21.33
CA ALA A 295 38.00 -10.51 22.55
C ALA A 295 39.06 -11.54 22.98
N PRO A 296 39.16 -11.85 24.29
CA PRO A 296 40.17 -12.79 24.82
C PRO A 296 40.09 -14.22 24.25
N ASP A 297 38.94 -14.61 23.70
CA ASP A 297 38.70 -15.91 23.05
C ASP A 297 39.10 -15.93 21.57
N GLY A 298 39.69 -14.85 21.06
CA GLY A 298 40.09 -14.70 19.66
C GLY A 298 38.95 -14.27 18.73
N THR A 299 37.73 -14.05 19.25
CA THR A 299 36.63 -13.45 18.49
C THR A 299 36.75 -11.93 18.47
N ALA A 300 35.97 -11.24 17.64
CA ALA A 300 35.85 -9.78 17.69
C ALA A 300 34.56 -9.39 18.41
N ARG A 301 34.68 -8.46 19.36
CA ARG A 301 33.55 -7.82 20.02
C ARG A 301 33.30 -6.46 19.40
N LEU A 302 32.11 -6.26 18.86
CA LEU A 302 31.63 -4.95 18.43
C LEU A 302 30.94 -4.25 19.62
N THR A 303 31.35 -3.03 19.90
CA THR A 303 30.64 -2.10 20.79
C THR A 303 30.19 -0.90 19.99
N TRP A 304 29.00 -0.39 20.27
CA TRP A 304 28.47 0.78 19.58
C TRP A 304 27.74 1.71 20.53
N THR A 305 27.81 3.01 20.24
CA THR A 305 27.11 4.05 20.99
C THR A 305 26.29 4.89 20.02
N PRO A 306 24.96 5.00 20.23
CA PRO A 306 24.10 5.83 19.39
C PRO A 306 24.02 7.27 19.89
N ALA A 307 23.98 8.22 18.95
CA ALA A 307 23.63 9.61 19.15
C ALA A 307 22.48 9.97 18.19
N PRO A 308 21.21 9.74 18.58
CA PRO A 308 20.08 9.99 17.71
C PRO A 308 19.86 11.49 17.50
N ARG A 309 19.59 11.88 16.26
CA ARG A 309 19.13 13.22 15.87
C ARG A 309 17.78 13.12 15.17
N LEU A 310 16.92 14.08 15.46
CA LEU A 310 15.67 14.26 14.75
C LEU A 310 15.80 15.51 13.87
N ILE A 311 15.85 15.32 12.56
CA ILE A 311 16.05 16.38 11.58
C ILE A 311 14.69 16.94 11.19
N ASP A 312 14.47 18.23 11.42
CA ASP A 312 13.28 18.95 10.98
C ASP A 312 13.41 19.27 9.49
N THR A 313 12.59 18.66 8.64
CA THR A 313 12.67 18.98 7.20
C THR A 313 12.22 20.40 6.88
N GLY A 314 11.55 21.09 7.81
CA GLY A 314 11.21 22.50 7.65
C GLY A 314 12.40 23.45 7.70
N SER A 315 13.57 22.99 8.15
CA SER A 315 14.80 23.78 8.20
C SER A 315 15.73 23.57 7.01
N VAL A 316 15.36 22.74 6.04
CA VAL A 316 16.15 22.54 4.80
C VAL A 316 15.40 23.13 3.62
N GLU A 317 16.08 23.51 2.55
CA GLU A 317 15.40 23.88 1.31
C GLU A 317 15.02 22.63 0.50
N PRO A 318 13.89 22.57 -0.21
CA PRO A 318 13.56 21.42 -1.04
C PRO A 318 14.62 21.15 -2.13
N ASP A 319 14.97 19.88 -2.37
CA ASP A 319 15.81 19.51 -3.51
C ASP A 319 15.09 19.82 -4.83
N ALA A 320 15.69 20.68 -5.65
CA ALA A 320 15.04 21.24 -6.84
C ALA A 320 14.69 20.15 -7.88
N ALA A 321 15.55 19.14 -8.07
CA ALA A 321 15.30 18.09 -9.05
C ALA A 321 14.12 17.21 -8.65
N THR A 322 14.09 16.80 -7.38
CA THR A 322 13.00 16.02 -6.80
C THR A 322 11.70 16.83 -6.76
N GLU A 323 11.77 18.12 -6.46
CA GLU A 323 10.60 19.00 -6.45
C GLU A 323 9.97 19.11 -7.85
N ILE A 324 10.80 19.25 -8.90
CA ILE A 324 10.33 19.24 -10.29
C ILE A 324 9.64 17.91 -10.61
N GLN A 325 10.24 16.78 -10.23
CA GLN A 325 9.67 15.46 -10.49
C GLN A 325 8.34 15.25 -9.74
N ALA A 326 8.26 15.67 -8.48
CA ALA A 326 7.03 15.65 -7.70
C ALA A 326 5.92 16.49 -8.35
N LYS A 327 6.25 17.69 -8.86
CA LYS A 327 5.32 18.56 -9.60
C LYS A 327 4.85 17.93 -10.91
N ILE A 328 5.71 17.21 -11.64
CA ILE A 328 5.32 16.47 -12.85
C ILE A 328 4.28 15.39 -12.51
N TYR A 329 4.50 14.63 -11.45
CA TYR A 329 3.53 13.63 -10.99
C TYR A 329 2.22 14.26 -10.50
N ALA A 330 2.28 15.37 -9.78
CA ALA A 330 1.09 16.13 -9.39
C ALA A 330 0.30 16.63 -10.62
N ALA A 331 0.98 17.14 -11.65
CA ALA A 331 0.36 17.57 -12.90
C ALA A 331 -0.25 16.41 -13.71
N ARG A 332 0.40 15.23 -13.68
CA ARG A 332 -0.15 13.99 -14.27
C ARG A 332 -1.44 13.58 -13.56
N LEU A 333 -1.45 13.59 -12.22
CA LEU A 333 -2.65 13.32 -11.44
C LEU A 333 -3.75 14.33 -11.77
N ASP A 334 -3.44 15.63 -11.83
CA ASP A 334 -4.40 16.66 -12.20
C ASP A 334 -5.00 16.43 -13.60
N THR A 335 -4.18 16.00 -14.56
CA THR A 335 -4.65 15.63 -15.89
C THR A 335 -5.61 14.43 -15.84
N MET A 336 -5.29 13.40 -15.06
CA MET A 336 -6.18 12.26 -14.84
C MET A 336 -7.49 12.67 -14.17
N LEU A 337 -7.43 13.57 -13.19
CA LEU A 337 -8.61 14.05 -12.46
C LEU A 337 -9.53 14.93 -13.32
N ARG A 338 -9.00 15.59 -14.34
CA ARG A 338 -9.77 16.37 -15.32
C ARG A 338 -10.46 15.53 -16.39
N MET A 339 -10.16 14.23 -16.48
CA MET A 339 -10.83 13.35 -17.44
C MET A 339 -12.34 13.39 -17.22
N GLU A 340 -13.06 13.58 -18.33
CA GLU A 340 -14.51 13.57 -18.38
C GLU A 340 -15.03 12.16 -18.07
N VAL A 341 -16.02 12.09 -17.18
CA VAL A 341 -16.64 10.84 -16.74
C VAL A 341 -17.97 10.64 -17.45
N GLY A 342 -18.78 11.70 -17.55
CA GLY A 342 -20.04 11.67 -18.30
C GLY A 342 -20.85 12.94 -18.10
N ARG A 343 -21.87 13.13 -18.94
CA ARG A 343 -22.74 14.32 -18.90
C ARG A 343 -24.01 14.05 -18.11
N LEU A 344 -24.37 14.96 -17.21
CA LEU A 344 -25.64 14.91 -16.48
C LEU A 344 -26.83 15.15 -17.42
N THR A 345 -27.83 14.27 -17.38
CA THR A 345 -29.06 14.43 -18.18
C THR A 345 -30.10 15.30 -17.48
N ALA A 346 -29.99 15.46 -16.17
CA ALA A 346 -30.84 16.29 -15.33
C ALA A 346 -30.02 17.04 -14.26
N ALA A 347 -30.60 18.07 -13.66
CA ALA A 347 -29.96 18.77 -12.55
C ALA A 347 -29.80 17.83 -11.35
N LEU A 348 -28.71 18.00 -10.60
CA LEU A 348 -28.36 17.15 -9.47
C LEU A 348 -28.08 18.01 -8.24
N ASP A 349 -28.54 17.55 -7.08
CA ASP A 349 -28.31 18.20 -5.79
C ASP A 349 -27.60 17.22 -4.85
N THR A 350 -26.40 17.58 -4.39
CA THR A 350 -25.60 16.81 -3.42
C THR A 350 -25.38 17.61 -2.14
N ARG A 351 -26.22 18.61 -1.88
CA ARG A 351 -26.16 19.38 -0.62
C ARG A 351 -26.52 18.51 0.56
N LYS A 352 -25.84 18.77 1.67
CA LYS A 352 -26.02 18.08 2.96
C LYS A 352 -27.49 17.91 3.35
N GLU A 353 -28.30 18.96 3.19
CA GLU A 353 -29.72 18.96 3.57
C GLU A 353 -30.55 18.00 2.69
N SER A 354 -30.27 17.94 1.38
CA SER A 354 -30.95 17.03 0.47
C SER A 354 -30.61 15.57 0.79
N LEU A 355 -29.32 15.27 0.94
CA LEU A 355 -28.82 13.91 1.19
C LEU A 355 -29.23 13.32 2.54
N ARG A 356 -29.57 14.16 3.52
CA ARG A 356 -29.74 13.74 4.91
C ARG A 356 -31.17 13.85 5.43
N THR A 357 -32.13 14.16 4.55
CA THR A 357 -33.53 14.35 4.95
C THR A 357 -34.57 13.74 4.03
N GLY A 358 -34.16 13.11 2.93
CA GLY A 358 -35.06 12.48 1.97
C GLY A 358 -34.32 11.72 0.88
N GLU A 359 -35.08 11.13 -0.03
CA GLU A 359 -34.55 10.46 -1.22
C GLU A 359 -33.69 11.42 -2.05
N ASN A 360 -32.53 10.96 -2.51
CA ASN A 360 -31.60 11.76 -3.29
C ASN A 360 -31.14 11.00 -4.54
N ALA A 361 -31.18 11.67 -5.69
CA ALA A 361 -30.88 11.05 -6.97
C ALA A 361 -29.42 10.54 -7.08
N PHE A 362 -28.44 11.29 -6.54
CA PHE A 362 -27.04 10.86 -6.55
C PHE A 362 -26.83 9.62 -5.68
N ALA A 363 -27.38 9.63 -4.46
CA ALA A 363 -27.26 8.50 -3.55
C ALA A 363 -28.05 7.26 -4.03
N ASN A 364 -29.16 7.46 -4.75
CA ASN A 364 -29.84 6.39 -5.49
C ASN A 364 -28.91 5.75 -6.53
N ALA A 365 -28.17 6.57 -7.29
CA ALA A 365 -27.21 6.05 -8.25
C ALA A 365 -26.06 5.30 -7.57
N VAL A 366 -25.54 5.80 -6.44
CA VAL A 366 -24.50 5.08 -5.66
C VAL A 366 -25.00 3.71 -5.20
N THR A 367 -26.22 3.64 -4.65
CA THR A 367 -26.80 2.36 -4.21
C THR A 367 -27.12 1.43 -5.38
N ASP A 368 -27.52 1.96 -6.53
CA ASP A 368 -27.71 1.15 -7.75
C ASP A 368 -26.39 0.56 -8.24
N THR A 369 -25.32 1.37 -8.27
CA THR A 369 -23.97 0.92 -8.64
C THR A 369 -23.50 -0.19 -7.71
N LEU A 370 -23.59 0.00 -6.40
CA LEU A 370 -23.22 -1.00 -5.39
C LEU A 370 -24.01 -2.30 -5.54
N ARG A 371 -25.32 -2.20 -5.74
CA ARG A 371 -26.18 -3.37 -5.89
C ARG A 371 -25.82 -4.16 -7.15
N ALA A 372 -25.62 -3.45 -8.27
CA ALA A 372 -25.32 -4.06 -9.56
C ALA A 372 -23.91 -4.66 -9.60
N SER A 373 -22.90 -3.99 -9.03
CA SER A 373 -21.52 -4.47 -9.04
C SER A 373 -21.31 -5.73 -8.19
N LEU A 374 -22.09 -5.88 -7.12
CA LEU A 374 -21.98 -7.01 -6.18
C LEU A 374 -23.05 -8.09 -6.39
N ASP A 375 -23.93 -7.94 -7.39
CA ASP A 375 -25.11 -8.81 -7.60
C ASP A 375 -25.95 -8.99 -6.32
N ALA A 376 -26.19 -7.90 -5.58
CA ALA A 376 -26.91 -7.95 -4.32
C ALA A 376 -28.44 -7.84 -4.51
N ASP A 377 -29.20 -8.34 -3.52
CA ASP A 377 -30.66 -8.27 -3.53
C ASP A 377 -31.15 -6.84 -3.23
N VAL A 378 -30.44 -6.14 -2.35
CA VAL A 378 -30.72 -4.79 -1.87
C VAL A 378 -29.41 -4.04 -1.63
N ALA A 379 -29.41 -2.71 -1.74
CA ALA A 379 -28.29 -1.90 -1.29
C ALA A 379 -28.71 -0.82 -0.29
N LEU A 380 -27.80 -0.49 0.62
CA LEU A 380 -27.94 0.59 1.60
C LEU A 380 -26.66 1.42 1.65
N PHE A 381 -26.80 2.74 1.56
CA PHE A 381 -25.70 3.70 1.68
C PHE A 381 -26.15 4.90 2.51
N ASN A 382 -25.25 5.51 3.30
CA ASN A 382 -25.58 6.65 4.15
C ASN A 382 -25.32 7.97 3.40
N GLY A 383 -26.20 8.96 3.57
CA GLY A 383 -26.05 10.29 2.95
C GLY A 383 -24.77 11.03 3.37
N GLY A 384 -24.16 10.62 4.49
CA GLY A 384 -22.88 11.12 4.99
C GLY A 384 -21.68 10.74 4.14
N GLY A 385 -21.78 9.67 3.35
CA GLY A 385 -20.75 9.23 2.41
C GLY A 385 -20.63 10.15 1.18
N VAL A 386 -21.65 10.96 0.90
CA VAL A 386 -21.64 11.95 -0.19
C VAL A 386 -21.30 13.34 0.35
N ARG A 387 -20.29 14.00 -0.22
CA ARG A 387 -19.60 15.15 0.39
C ARG A 387 -19.45 16.40 -0.48
N GLY A 388 -19.90 16.39 -1.75
CA GLY A 388 -19.61 17.50 -2.65
C GLY A 388 -20.33 18.81 -2.31
N ASP A 389 -21.41 18.72 -1.53
CA ASP A 389 -22.20 19.83 -0.95
C ASP A 389 -22.55 20.93 -1.97
N ARG A 390 -23.00 20.52 -3.16
CA ARG A 390 -23.21 21.43 -4.28
C ARG A 390 -24.39 21.05 -5.15
N GLN A 391 -24.66 21.88 -6.15
CA GLN A 391 -25.65 21.62 -7.19
C GLN A 391 -24.99 21.64 -8.55
N TYR A 392 -25.46 20.76 -9.43
CA TYR A 392 -25.02 20.68 -10.82
C TYR A 392 -26.21 20.97 -11.74
N PRO A 393 -26.07 21.87 -12.72
CA PRO A 393 -27.11 22.07 -13.71
C PRO A 393 -27.23 20.86 -14.64
N ALA A 394 -28.40 20.69 -15.25
CA ALA A 394 -28.57 19.72 -16.33
C ALA A 394 -27.57 20.01 -17.46
N GLY A 395 -27.03 18.96 -18.07
CA GLY A 395 -25.99 19.06 -19.10
C GLY A 395 -24.58 19.31 -18.56
N ALA A 396 -24.39 19.47 -17.24
CA ALA A 396 -23.05 19.58 -16.66
C ALA A 396 -22.22 18.33 -16.97
N LEU A 397 -20.96 18.57 -17.33
CA LEU A 397 -20.01 17.52 -17.61
C LEU A 397 -19.26 17.21 -16.32
N LEU A 398 -19.39 15.98 -15.82
CA LEU A 398 -18.71 15.54 -14.62
C LEU A 398 -17.31 15.06 -14.97
N THR A 399 -16.33 15.45 -14.16
CA THR A 399 -14.97 14.95 -14.22
C THR A 399 -14.72 13.91 -13.13
N ARG A 400 -13.60 13.20 -13.19
CA ARG A 400 -13.18 12.31 -12.10
C ARG A 400 -13.02 13.08 -10.79
N ARG A 401 -12.48 14.30 -10.85
CA ARG A 401 -12.37 15.21 -9.69
C ARG A 401 -13.72 15.43 -9.02
N ASP A 402 -14.79 15.61 -9.81
CA ASP A 402 -16.13 15.80 -9.25
C ASP A 402 -16.59 14.54 -8.51
N ILE A 403 -16.44 13.35 -9.10
CA ILE A 403 -16.82 12.09 -8.43
C ILE A 403 -16.01 11.85 -7.16
N TYR A 404 -14.69 12.09 -7.17
CA TYR A 404 -13.88 11.97 -5.95
C TYR A 404 -14.22 13.04 -4.90
N THR A 405 -14.68 14.22 -5.32
CA THR A 405 -15.15 15.23 -4.36
C THR A 405 -16.49 14.83 -3.75
N GLU A 406 -17.37 14.21 -4.54
CA GLU A 406 -18.63 13.66 -4.05
C GLU A 406 -18.42 12.45 -3.14
N LEU A 407 -17.48 11.56 -3.47
CA LEU A 407 -17.17 10.32 -2.75
C LEU A 407 -15.70 10.30 -2.34
N PRO A 408 -15.29 11.12 -1.35
CA PRO A 408 -13.87 11.32 -1.01
C PRO A 408 -13.30 10.24 -0.11
N TYR A 409 -14.14 9.34 0.40
CA TYR A 409 -13.71 8.26 1.27
C TYR A 409 -13.21 7.08 0.45
N HIS A 410 -12.20 6.40 0.99
CA HIS A 410 -11.65 5.16 0.44
C HIS A 410 -12.50 3.94 0.83
N ASP A 411 -13.81 4.15 1.00
CA ASP A 411 -14.75 3.07 1.28
C ASP A 411 -14.92 2.23 0.02
N VAL A 412 -14.99 0.92 0.22
CA VAL A 412 -15.22 -0.07 -0.83
C VAL A 412 -16.62 -0.66 -0.70
N GLY A 413 -17.13 -1.22 -1.78
CA GLY A 413 -18.42 -1.92 -1.75
C GLY A 413 -18.28 -3.29 -1.09
N VAL A 414 -19.14 -3.64 -0.15
CA VAL A 414 -19.11 -4.94 0.52
C VAL A 414 -20.48 -5.59 0.46
N MET A 415 -20.50 -6.92 0.42
CA MET A 415 -21.75 -7.68 0.45
C MET A 415 -21.87 -8.42 1.78
N LEU A 416 -22.95 -8.14 2.52
CA LEU A 416 -23.28 -8.78 3.79
C LEU A 416 -24.46 -9.72 3.61
N GLU A 417 -24.47 -10.82 4.36
CA GLU A 417 -25.68 -11.59 4.61
C GLU A 417 -26.38 -11.05 5.86
N VAL A 418 -27.56 -10.46 5.69
CA VAL A 418 -28.32 -9.86 6.79
C VAL A 418 -29.74 -10.41 6.84
N THR A 419 -30.34 -10.40 8.02
CA THR A 419 -31.77 -10.69 8.18
C THR A 419 -32.63 -9.46 7.84
N GLY A 420 -33.90 -9.67 7.49
CA GLY A 420 -34.85 -8.58 7.29
C GLY A 420 -35.02 -7.68 8.52
N GLN A 421 -34.90 -8.25 9.73
CA GLN A 421 -34.88 -7.48 10.97
C GLN A 421 -33.67 -6.54 11.06
N GLN A 422 -32.47 -7.02 10.72
CA GLN A 422 -31.28 -6.16 10.71
C GLN A 422 -31.40 -5.02 9.68
N LEU A 423 -32.01 -5.28 8.52
CA LEU A 423 -32.30 -4.23 7.53
C LEU A 423 -33.31 -3.20 8.05
N TRP A 424 -34.38 -3.68 8.71
CA TRP A 424 -35.36 -2.80 9.34
C TRP A 424 -34.69 -1.89 10.38
N ASP A 425 -33.92 -2.47 11.28
CA ASP A 425 -33.23 -1.76 12.36
C ASP A 425 -32.19 -0.77 11.83
N ALA A 426 -31.48 -1.14 10.75
CA ALA A 426 -30.53 -0.26 10.08
C ALA A 426 -31.22 0.98 9.49
N VAL A 427 -32.33 0.80 8.79
CA VAL A 427 -33.10 1.90 8.20
C VAL A 427 -33.73 2.77 9.30
N GLU A 428 -34.33 2.17 10.33
CA GLU A 428 -34.89 2.88 11.48
C GLU A 428 -33.83 3.73 12.20
N GLY A 429 -32.66 3.14 12.47
CA GLY A 429 -31.53 3.83 13.10
C GLY A 429 -31.02 5.01 12.27
N GLY A 430 -31.00 4.85 10.94
CA GLY A 430 -30.62 5.91 10.01
C GLY A 430 -31.57 7.11 10.00
N VAL A 431 -32.86 6.91 10.29
CA VAL A 431 -33.87 7.99 10.33
C VAL A 431 -34.19 8.47 11.75
N ALA A 432 -33.52 7.95 12.76
CA ALA A 432 -33.77 8.28 14.16
C ALA A 432 -33.45 9.75 14.53
N ALA A 433 -32.60 10.44 13.77
CA ALA A 433 -32.11 11.79 14.08
C ALA A 433 -32.00 12.69 12.84
N VAL A 434 -32.97 12.59 11.91
CA VAL A 434 -33.00 13.37 10.65
C VAL A 434 -32.86 14.88 10.89
N GLU A 435 -33.47 15.38 11.96
CA GLU A 435 -33.48 16.78 12.35
C GLU A 435 -32.08 17.32 12.66
N GLN A 436 -31.14 16.45 13.00
CA GLN A 436 -29.75 16.80 13.30
C GLN A 436 -28.86 16.82 12.05
N LEU A 437 -29.39 16.44 10.89
CA LEU A 437 -28.67 16.37 9.61
C LEU A 437 -27.34 15.58 9.73
N GLN A 438 -27.37 14.49 10.50
CA GLN A 438 -26.24 13.56 10.61
C GLN A 438 -26.09 12.74 9.33
N GLY A 439 -24.89 12.20 9.10
CA GLY A 439 -24.59 11.43 7.89
C GLY A 439 -25.45 10.18 7.72
N ARG A 440 -26.00 9.66 8.82
CA ARG A 440 -26.65 8.36 8.92
C ARG A 440 -27.93 8.16 8.09
N PHE A 441 -28.49 9.18 7.45
CA PHE A 441 -29.72 9.02 6.66
C PHE A 441 -29.55 7.93 5.57
N PRO A 442 -30.42 6.91 5.50
CA PRO A 442 -30.23 5.79 4.58
C PRO A 442 -30.76 6.12 3.19
N HIS A 443 -30.03 5.69 2.16
CA HIS A 443 -30.48 5.60 0.77
C HIS A 443 -30.49 4.13 0.37
N LEU A 444 -31.41 3.76 -0.52
CA LEU A 444 -31.74 2.37 -0.82
C LEU A 444 -31.70 2.08 -2.32
N SER A 445 -31.40 0.84 -2.71
CA SER A 445 -31.65 0.31 -4.07
C SER A 445 -32.43 -1.00 -4.00
N ASN A 446 -33.37 -1.20 -4.95
CA ASN A 446 -34.34 -2.29 -4.96
C ASN A 446 -35.20 -2.41 -3.69
N ALA A 447 -35.33 -1.31 -2.93
CA ALA A 447 -36.16 -1.23 -1.75
C ALA A 447 -36.94 0.09 -1.70
N ARG A 448 -38.10 0.05 -1.03
CA ARG A 448 -38.92 1.24 -0.75
C ARG A 448 -39.27 1.32 0.74
N ALA A 449 -39.14 2.51 1.31
CA ALA A 449 -39.40 2.80 2.72
C ALA A 449 -40.41 3.94 2.89
N GLU A 450 -41.35 3.77 3.82
CA GLU A 450 -42.24 4.83 4.27
C GLU A 450 -41.82 5.29 5.67
N ILE A 451 -41.50 6.58 5.81
CA ILE A 451 -40.94 7.17 7.02
C ILE A 451 -41.90 8.26 7.53
N ASP A 452 -42.17 8.24 8.85
CA ASP A 452 -43.03 9.20 9.54
C ASP A 452 -42.26 9.89 10.66
N LEU A 453 -41.72 11.09 10.39
CA LEU A 453 -40.91 11.86 11.33
C LEU A 453 -41.72 12.47 12.47
N THR A 454 -43.06 12.48 12.37
CA THR A 454 -43.95 12.91 13.47
C THR A 454 -43.92 11.92 14.65
N ARG A 455 -43.37 10.71 14.42
CA ARG A 455 -43.20 9.68 15.45
C ARG A 455 -41.87 9.78 16.19
N LEU A 456 -41.86 9.18 17.38
CA LEU A 456 -40.66 9.03 18.18
C LEU A 456 -39.61 8.20 17.43
N PRO A 457 -38.31 8.53 17.57
CA PRO A 457 -37.22 7.68 17.08
C PRO A 457 -37.38 6.23 17.54
N GLY A 458 -37.12 5.27 16.65
CA GLY A 458 -37.40 3.85 16.89
C GLY A 458 -38.79 3.39 16.40
N GLN A 459 -39.65 4.31 15.96
CA GLN A 459 -40.98 4.03 15.43
C GLN A 459 -41.28 4.78 14.11
N ARG A 460 -40.24 5.31 13.45
CA ARG A 460 -40.38 6.20 12.30
C ARG A 460 -40.58 5.43 10.99
N LEU A 461 -39.94 4.28 10.82
CA LEU A 461 -40.12 3.37 9.70
C LEU A 461 -41.48 2.68 9.81
N ARG A 462 -42.33 2.91 8.81
CA ARG A 462 -43.71 2.39 8.76
C ARG A 462 -43.79 1.13 7.94
N SER A 463 -43.07 1.09 6.84
CA SER A 463 -42.98 -0.06 5.97
C SER A 463 -41.62 -0.08 5.29
N LEU A 464 -41.15 -1.29 5.01
CA LEU A 464 -39.98 -1.55 4.19
C LEU A 464 -40.33 -2.69 3.24
N SER A 465 -40.06 -2.49 1.96
CA SER A 465 -40.24 -3.50 0.92
C SER A 465 -38.96 -3.67 0.13
N ILE A 466 -38.68 -4.89 -0.33
CA ILE A 466 -37.52 -5.27 -1.13
C ILE A 466 -38.04 -6.03 -2.35
N GLY A 467 -37.60 -5.63 -3.56
CA GLY A 467 -38.10 -6.22 -4.81
C GLY A 467 -39.62 -6.15 -4.97
N GLY A 468 -40.24 -5.10 -4.41
CA GLY A 468 -41.70 -4.90 -4.44
C GLY A 468 -42.51 -5.74 -3.46
N LYS A 469 -41.87 -6.52 -2.57
CA LYS A 469 -42.54 -7.32 -1.53
C LYS A 469 -42.22 -6.78 -0.15
N PRO A 470 -43.15 -6.81 0.83
CA PRO A 470 -42.84 -6.49 2.21
C PRO A 470 -41.63 -7.28 2.72
N VAL A 471 -40.76 -6.63 3.50
CA VAL A 471 -39.57 -7.29 4.04
C VAL A 471 -39.98 -8.44 4.96
N GLY A 472 -39.41 -9.62 4.73
CA GLY A 472 -39.56 -10.77 5.63
C GLY A 472 -38.54 -10.65 6.74
N LEU A 473 -38.96 -10.32 7.97
CA LEU A 473 -38.02 -10.03 9.07
C LEU A 473 -37.06 -11.19 9.40
N ALA A 474 -37.51 -12.43 9.26
CA ALA A 474 -36.68 -13.64 9.44
C ALA A 474 -35.96 -14.10 8.15
N SER A 475 -36.26 -13.52 7.00
CA SER A 475 -35.61 -13.86 5.73
C SER A 475 -34.20 -13.29 5.67
N ARG A 476 -33.31 -13.97 4.94
CA ARG A 476 -31.94 -13.50 4.67
C ARG A 476 -31.88 -12.77 3.34
N TYR A 477 -31.06 -11.74 3.28
CA TYR A 477 -30.85 -10.89 2.13
C TYR A 477 -29.36 -10.65 1.93
N ARG A 478 -28.93 -10.62 0.67
CA ARG A 478 -27.62 -10.10 0.27
C ARG A 478 -27.71 -8.58 0.21
N LEU A 479 -27.07 -7.91 1.17
CA LEU A 479 -27.02 -6.45 1.26
C LEU A 479 -25.69 -5.94 0.72
N ALA A 480 -25.72 -5.15 -0.34
CA ALA A 480 -24.59 -4.32 -0.76
C ALA A 480 -24.54 -3.03 0.08
N THR A 481 -23.39 -2.73 0.66
CA THR A 481 -23.18 -1.49 1.42
C THR A 481 -21.71 -1.04 1.34
N SER A 482 -21.34 0.01 2.09
CA SER A 482 -19.94 0.44 2.22
C SER A 482 -19.22 -0.31 3.34
N SER A 483 -17.91 -0.50 3.22
CA SER A 483 -17.08 -1.06 4.30
C SER A 483 -17.20 -0.28 5.62
N PHE A 484 -17.40 1.04 5.57
CA PHE A 484 -17.68 1.88 6.73
C PHE A 484 -18.95 1.47 7.47
N LEU A 485 -20.07 1.34 6.76
CA LEU A 485 -21.35 0.93 7.36
C LEU A 485 -21.33 -0.53 7.83
N ALA A 486 -20.70 -1.43 7.07
CA ALA A 486 -20.54 -2.82 7.46
C ALA A 486 -19.73 -3.00 8.76
N SER A 487 -18.86 -2.05 9.07
CA SER A 487 -18.08 -2.01 10.32
C SER A 487 -18.81 -1.29 11.46
N GLY A 488 -20.07 -0.87 11.25
CA GLY A 488 -20.90 -0.20 12.25
C GLY A 488 -20.82 1.34 12.24
N GLY A 489 -20.19 1.93 11.23
CA GLY A 489 -20.07 3.38 11.07
C GLY A 489 -21.41 4.11 11.08
N ASP A 490 -21.41 5.40 11.46
CA ASP A 490 -22.60 6.29 11.51
C ASP A 490 -23.78 5.78 12.37
N GLY A 491 -23.52 4.83 13.27
CA GLY A 491 -24.56 4.22 14.11
C GLY A 491 -25.18 2.94 13.54
N TYR A 492 -24.64 2.39 12.45
CA TYR A 492 -25.08 1.13 11.83
C TYR A 492 -24.51 -0.12 12.51
N GLY A 493 -24.34 -0.08 13.85
CA GLY A 493 -23.76 -1.20 14.62
C GLY A 493 -24.50 -2.53 14.46
N VAL A 494 -25.77 -2.50 14.03
CA VAL A 494 -26.56 -3.70 13.70
C VAL A 494 -26.00 -4.51 12.51
N LEU A 495 -25.23 -3.86 11.64
CA LEU A 495 -24.54 -4.50 10.51
C LEU A 495 -23.18 -5.08 10.92
N ALA A 496 -22.61 -4.59 12.03
CA ALA A 496 -21.31 -5.07 12.49
C ALA A 496 -21.41 -6.55 12.89
N GLY A 497 -20.48 -7.36 12.37
CA GLY A 497 -20.44 -8.80 12.62
C GLY A 497 -21.40 -9.63 11.76
N ALA A 498 -22.17 -9.02 10.86
CA ALA A 498 -22.89 -9.77 9.82
C ALA A 498 -21.88 -10.51 8.92
N PRO A 499 -22.17 -11.76 8.49
CA PRO A 499 -21.29 -12.50 7.60
C PRO A 499 -21.02 -11.71 6.31
N ARG A 500 -19.73 -11.53 5.98
CA ARG A 500 -19.28 -10.94 4.71
C ARG A 500 -19.25 -12.01 3.64
N LEU A 501 -20.01 -11.79 2.57
CA LEU A 501 -20.02 -12.64 1.38
C LEU A 501 -19.00 -12.19 0.34
N VAL A 502 -18.64 -10.90 0.37
CA VAL A 502 -17.55 -10.31 -0.42
C VAL A 502 -16.75 -9.40 0.51
N GLU A 503 -15.44 -9.62 0.55
CA GLU A 503 -14.51 -8.89 1.42
C GLU A 503 -14.07 -7.55 0.81
N ASP A 504 -13.64 -6.61 1.67
CA ASP A 504 -13.18 -5.27 1.25
C ASP A 504 -12.13 -5.33 0.14
N ARG A 505 -11.20 -6.28 0.26
CA ARG A 505 -10.06 -6.43 -0.66
C ARG A 505 -10.47 -6.82 -2.09
N ASP A 506 -11.63 -7.47 -2.24
CA ASP A 506 -12.09 -8.06 -3.50
C ASP A 506 -12.89 -7.08 -4.35
N THR A 507 -12.98 -5.83 -3.90
CA THR A 507 -13.79 -4.79 -4.54
C THR A 507 -13.00 -3.49 -4.66
N ASP A 508 -13.48 -2.62 -5.53
CA ASP A 508 -12.89 -1.30 -5.73
C ASP A 508 -13.61 -0.22 -4.93
N PHE A 509 -12.97 0.94 -4.80
CA PHE A 509 -13.59 2.10 -4.17
C PHE A 509 -14.92 2.43 -4.82
N ILE A 510 -15.90 2.82 -4.02
CA ILE A 510 -17.24 3.18 -4.51
C ILE A 510 -17.16 4.28 -5.58
N SER A 511 -16.24 5.24 -5.40
CA SER A 511 -15.93 6.29 -6.39
C SER A 511 -15.45 5.73 -7.73
N THR A 512 -14.63 4.69 -7.73
CA THR A 512 -14.15 4.02 -8.95
C THR A 512 -15.29 3.31 -9.65
N GLN A 513 -16.10 2.54 -8.91
CA GLN A 513 -17.26 1.85 -9.47
C GLN A 513 -18.25 2.84 -10.12
N MET A 514 -18.45 3.99 -9.49
CA MET A 514 -19.25 5.10 -10.04
C MET A 514 -18.63 5.68 -11.32
N ILE A 515 -17.33 5.98 -11.32
CA ILE A 515 -16.62 6.47 -12.51
C ILE A 515 -16.79 5.48 -13.66
N ASP A 516 -16.50 4.20 -13.44
CA ASP A 516 -16.57 3.17 -14.47
C ASP A 516 -17.98 2.97 -15.01
N GLN A 517 -18.99 3.03 -14.15
CA GLN A 517 -20.39 2.95 -14.59
C GLN A 517 -20.77 4.14 -15.47
N ILE A 518 -20.46 5.36 -15.04
CA ILE A 518 -20.85 6.57 -15.78
C ILE A 518 -20.06 6.68 -17.09
N THR A 519 -18.76 6.34 -17.08
CA THR A 519 -17.92 6.36 -18.28
C THR A 519 -18.40 5.34 -19.31
N ARG A 520 -18.90 4.17 -18.89
CA ARG A 520 -19.48 3.17 -19.81
C ARG A 520 -20.74 3.66 -20.51
N SER A 521 -21.59 4.45 -19.84
CA SER A 521 -22.80 5.01 -20.45
C SER A 521 -22.56 6.31 -21.21
N GLY A 522 -21.51 7.07 -20.87
CA GLY A 522 -21.25 8.42 -21.40
C GLY A 522 -22.21 9.50 -20.85
N GLU A 523 -23.37 9.09 -20.35
CA GLU A 523 -24.36 9.91 -19.67
C GLU A 523 -24.56 9.48 -18.22
N PHE A 524 -24.82 10.45 -17.34
CA PHE A 524 -25.21 10.21 -15.96
C PHE A 524 -26.65 10.68 -15.73
N ALA A 525 -27.55 9.73 -15.49
CA ALA A 525 -28.98 9.98 -15.33
C ALA A 525 -29.50 9.51 -13.95
N PRO A 526 -28.97 10.05 -12.84
CA PRO A 526 -29.48 9.76 -11.51
C PRO A 526 -30.94 10.21 -11.42
N ARG A 527 -31.81 9.39 -10.82
CA ARG A 527 -33.26 9.64 -10.77
C ARG A 527 -33.85 9.43 -9.38
N LEU A 528 -34.88 10.21 -9.09
CA LEU A 528 -35.83 9.92 -8.02
C LEU A 528 -36.89 8.96 -8.56
N ASP A 529 -37.17 7.87 -7.86
CA ASP A 529 -38.19 6.90 -8.27
C ASP A 529 -39.07 6.40 -7.12
N GLY A 530 -39.11 7.18 -6.04
CA GLY A 530 -40.02 7.00 -4.91
C GLY A 530 -39.54 5.90 -3.96
N ARG A 531 -38.23 5.74 -3.81
CA ARG A 531 -37.64 4.78 -2.86
C ARG A 531 -37.95 5.18 -1.43
N MET A 532 -38.15 6.46 -1.15
CA MET A 532 -38.48 6.91 0.19
C MET A 532 -39.58 7.97 0.18
N THR A 533 -40.59 7.77 1.02
CA THR A 533 -41.57 8.80 1.35
C THR A 533 -41.33 9.24 2.78
N VAL A 534 -41.16 10.55 2.99
CA VAL A 534 -40.89 11.14 4.31
C VAL A 534 -42.05 12.06 4.67
N LYS A 535 -42.92 11.58 5.56
CA LYS A 535 -43.93 12.40 6.20
C LYS A 535 -43.28 13.19 7.34
N ARG A 536 -43.56 14.49 7.39
CA ARG A 536 -43.02 15.43 8.38
C ARG A 536 -44.13 16.01 9.24
#